data_AF-A0A2C5Z6N7-F1
#
_entry.id   AF-A0A2C5Z6N7-F1
#
_cell.length_a   1.000
_cell.length_b   1.000
_cell.length_c   1.000
_cell.angle_alpha   90.00
_cell.angle_beta   90.00
_cell.angle_gamma   90.00
#
_symmetry.space_group_name_H-M   'P 1'
#
loop_
_entity.id
_entity.type
_entity.pdbx_description
1 polymer ?
#
loop_
_entity_poly.entity_id
_entity_poly.type
_entity_poly.pdbx_seq_one_letter_code
_entity_poly.pdbx_strand_id
1 'polypeptide(L)'
;MPHILTLTCPDKPGIVHAVTAILASHRHNIVNLQQFSDAESRRFFMRVHFARAEGAADSDTTHLQKPFDELAAAWDMSWDVRPVERKTRVLIMVSKIGHCLNDLLFRAAAGQLPIEVPLIVSNHPTFEPLAKSYAIPFHHLPVTKDTKPAQESQILALIRKHDIELVVLARYMQVLSPTLCSAMSGRIINIHHSFLPSFKGARPYHQAYERGVKITGATAHFVTADLDEGPIIEQQVVRVDHAMAPSVLAAQGSNVESRVLAAAVQWYAERRVFVHGGKTVVFA
;
A
#
# COMPACT_ATOMS: atom_id res chain seq x y z
N MET A 1 11.57 18.09 -13.13
CA MET A 1 11.52 16.84 -12.34
C MET A 1 10.41 15.94 -12.88
N PRO A 2 10.58 14.61 -12.85
CA PRO A 2 9.55 13.65 -13.24
C PRO A 2 8.35 13.63 -12.27
N HIS A 3 7.18 13.36 -12.83
CA HIS A 3 5.90 13.30 -12.13
C HIS A 3 5.13 12.05 -12.54
N ILE A 4 4.22 11.61 -11.67
CA ILE A 4 3.25 10.56 -11.94
C ILE A 4 1.86 11.18 -11.95
N LEU A 5 1.17 11.06 -13.08
CA LEU A 5 -0.26 11.27 -13.21
C LEU A 5 -0.96 9.93 -13.05
N THR A 6 -1.96 9.86 -12.19
CA THR A 6 -2.92 8.75 -12.13
C THR A 6 -4.30 9.25 -12.43
N LEU A 7 -5.11 8.46 -13.14
CA LEU A 7 -6.51 8.79 -13.38
C LEU A 7 -7.40 7.56 -13.51
N THR A 8 -8.69 7.75 -13.21
CA THR A 8 -9.76 6.76 -13.35
C THR A 8 -11.03 7.46 -13.82
N CYS A 9 -11.76 6.87 -14.76
CA CYS A 9 -13.04 7.39 -15.27
C CYS A 9 -13.89 6.26 -15.90
N PRO A 10 -15.17 6.51 -16.24
CA PRO A 10 -15.91 5.62 -17.13
C PRO A 10 -15.21 5.46 -18.49
N ASP A 11 -15.13 4.22 -18.98
CA ASP A 11 -14.42 3.92 -20.21
C ASP A 11 -15.14 4.47 -21.44
N LYS A 12 -14.39 5.11 -22.35
CA LYS A 12 -14.89 5.65 -23.61
C LYS A 12 -13.76 5.96 -24.60
N PRO A 13 -14.07 6.04 -25.91
CA PRO A 13 -13.09 6.47 -26.91
C PRO A 13 -12.52 7.86 -26.63
N GLY A 14 -11.23 8.04 -26.92
CA GLY A 14 -10.56 9.34 -26.85
C GLY A 14 -9.84 9.64 -25.53
N ILE A 15 -9.93 8.77 -24.51
CA ILE A 15 -9.34 9.07 -23.19
C ILE A 15 -7.84 9.32 -23.27
N VAL A 16 -7.12 8.36 -23.84
CA VAL A 16 -5.67 8.46 -24.01
C VAL A 16 -5.30 9.70 -24.80
N HIS A 17 -6.01 10.01 -25.89
CA HIS A 17 -5.74 11.19 -26.71
C HIS A 17 -5.89 12.50 -25.94
N ALA A 18 -7.00 12.69 -25.21
CA ALA A 18 -7.23 13.92 -24.47
C ALA A 18 -6.15 14.15 -23.39
N VAL A 19 -5.80 13.09 -22.64
CA VAL A 19 -4.78 13.16 -21.59
C VAL A 19 -3.40 13.48 -22.17
N THR A 20 -2.99 12.78 -23.23
CA THR A 20 -1.67 13.02 -23.84
C THR A 20 -1.61 14.34 -24.59
N ALA A 21 -2.72 14.82 -25.15
CA ALA A 21 -2.81 16.14 -25.78
C ALA A 21 -2.60 17.27 -24.77
N ILE A 22 -3.21 17.19 -23.58
CA ILE A 22 -2.97 18.14 -22.49
C ILE A 22 -1.48 18.17 -22.16
N LEU A 23 -0.87 17.02 -21.86
CA LEU A 23 0.56 16.96 -21.51
C LEU A 23 1.46 17.54 -22.63
N ALA A 24 1.19 17.17 -23.89
CA ALA A 24 1.96 17.66 -25.03
C ALA A 24 1.81 19.18 -25.23
N SER A 25 0.60 19.73 -25.10
CA SER A 25 0.33 21.17 -25.24
C SER A 25 1.08 22.01 -24.20
N HIS A 26 1.39 21.42 -23.05
CA HIS A 26 2.18 22.04 -21.97
C HIS A 26 3.66 21.63 -21.99
N ARG A 27 4.14 21.08 -23.12
CA ARG A 27 5.54 20.68 -23.34
C ARG A 27 6.06 19.66 -22.33
N HIS A 28 5.21 18.73 -21.90
CA HIS A 28 5.62 17.54 -21.16
C HIS A 28 5.87 16.38 -22.11
N ASN A 29 6.96 15.65 -21.85
CA ASN A 29 7.28 14.38 -22.48
C ASN A 29 6.83 13.22 -21.59
N ILE A 30 6.24 12.20 -22.21
CA ILE A 30 5.83 10.98 -21.53
C ILE A 30 7.02 10.02 -21.52
N VAL A 31 7.42 9.60 -20.33
CA VAL A 31 8.51 8.63 -20.10
C VAL A 31 7.97 7.20 -20.09
N ASN A 32 6.83 7.00 -19.45
CA ASN A 32 6.15 5.71 -19.40
C ASN A 32 4.63 5.94 -19.28
N LEU A 33 3.85 5.10 -19.94
CA LEU A 33 2.39 5.16 -19.93
C LEU A 33 1.84 3.75 -19.86
N GLN A 34 0.97 3.52 -18.89
CA GLN A 34 0.21 2.28 -18.74
C GLN A 34 -1.26 2.63 -18.67
N GLN A 35 -2.09 1.82 -19.32
CA GLN A 35 -3.53 1.97 -19.34
C GLN A 35 -4.20 0.60 -19.25
N PHE A 36 -5.41 0.59 -18.71
CA PHE A 36 -6.25 -0.60 -18.64
C PHE A 36 -7.73 -0.21 -18.70
N SER A 37 -8.47 -0.83 -19.62
CA SER A 37 -9.93 -0.79 -19.67
C SER A 37 -10.48 -2.08 -19.08
N ASP A 38 -11.26 -1.96 -18.00
CA ASP A 38 -12.05 -3.06 -17.48
C ASP A 38 -13.41 -3.08 -18.20
N ALA A 39 -13.59 -4.06 -19.10
CA ALA A 39 -14.82 -4.21 -19.87
C ALA A 39 -16.03 -4.57 -19.01
N GLU A 40 -15.82 -5.22 -17.85
CA GLU A 40 -16.89 -5.65 -16.94
C GLU A 40 -17.44 -4.46 -16.17
N SER A 41 -16.57 -3.70 -15.50
CA SER A 41 -16.98 -2.51 -14.75
C SER A 41 -17.16 -1.26 -15.63
N ARG A 42 -16.76 -1.32 -16.91
CA ARG A 42 -16.74 -0.20 -17.86
C ARG A 42 -15.96 1.00 -17.31
N ARG A 43 -14.83 0.72 -16.66
CA ARG A 43 -13.93 1.73 -16.09
C ARG A 43 -12.57 1.69 -16.77
N PHE A 44 -11.98 2.86 -16.90
CA PHE A 44 -10.65 3.08 -17.45
C PHE A 44 -9.69 3.54 -16.37
N PHE A 45 -8.46 3.02 -16.39
CA PHE A 45 -7.39 3.34 -15.46
C PHE A 45 -6.15 3.70 -16.24
N MET A 46 -5.43 4.73 -15.82
CA MET A 46 -4.20 5.14 -16.48
C MET A 46 -3.20 5.72 -15.50
N ARG A 47 -1.94 5.37 -15.72
CA ARG A 47 -0.78 5.87 -15.01
C ARG A 47 0.22 6.40 -16.03
N VAL A 48 0.63 7.64 -15.88
CA VAL A 48 1.57 8.31 -16.77
C VAL A 48 2.75 8.82 -15.95
N HIS A 49 3.94 8.33 -16.24
CA HIS A 49 5.18 8.93 -15.81
C HIS A 49 5.61 9.93 -16.87
N PHE A 50 5.70 11.21 -16.51
CA PHE A 50 6.03 12.28 -17.45
C PHE A 50 7.04 13.26 -16.83
N ALA A 51 7.73 14.01 -17.68
CA ALA A 51 8.65 15.06 -17.28
C ALA A 51 8.55 16.23 -18.28
N ARG A 52 8.92 17.44 -17.86
CA ARG A 52 9.03 18.56 -18.81
C ARG A 52 10.07 18.23 -19.89
N ALA A 53 9.79 18.62 -21.13
CA ALA A 53 10.78 18.56 -22.21
C ALA A 53 12.03 19.39 -21.84
N GLU A 54 13.19 19.00 -22.40
CA GLU A 54 14.51 19.53 -22.03
C GLU A 54 14.58 21.06 -21.91
N GLY A 55 15.28 21.56 -20.87
CA GLY A 55 15.55 22.99 -20.64
C GLY A 55 14.66 23.69 -19.61
N ALA A 56 13.68 23.01 -19.00
CA ALA A 56 12.85 23.57 -17.93
C ALA A 56 13.22 22.99 -16.55
N ALA A 57 13.77 23.84 -15.68
CA ALA A 57 14.25 23.44 -14.35
C ALA A 57 13.15 23.28 -13.29
N ASP A 58 11.95 23.81 -13.54
CA ASP A 58 10.89 23.84 -12.52
C ASP A 58 10.09 22.53 -12.45
N SER A 59 9.76 22.11 -11.23
CA SER A 59 8.86 21.01 -10.88
C SER A 59 7.38 21.42 -10.88
N ASP A 60 7.07 22.70 -11.12
CA ASP A 60 5.70 23.18 -11.10
C ASP A 60 4.80 22.48 -12.15
N THR A 61 3.64 22.04 -11.66
CA THR A 61 2.57 21.39 -12.43
C THR A 61 1.22 22.11 -12.28
N THR A 62 1.18 23.28 -11.61
CA THR A 62 -0.06 24.05 -11.42
C THR A 62 -0.77 24.41 -12.73
N HIS A 63 -0.02 24.59 -13.81
CA HIS A 63 -0.58 24.83 -15.15
C HIS A 63 -1.37 23.65 -15.72
N LEU A 64 -1.18 22.45 -15.18
CA LEU A 64 -1.95 21.26 -15.56
C LEU A 64 -3.29 21.14 -14.80
N GLN A 65 -3.45 21.87 -13.69
CA GLN A 65 -4.63 21.75 -12.83
C GLN A 65 -5.92 22.08 -13.57
N LYS A 66 -5.99 23.28 -14.15
CA LYS A 66 -7.18 23.74 -14.89
C LYS A 66 -7.61 22.80 -16.03
N PRO A 67 -6.74 22.42 -17.00
CA PRO A 67 -7.17 21.57 -18.10
C PRO A 67 -7.58 20.16 -17.66
N PHE A 68 -6.93 19.59 -16.63
CA PHE A 68 -7.38 18.30 -16.09
C PHE A 68 -8.67 18.41 -15.28
N ASP A 69 -8.91 19.51 -14.56
CA ASP A 69 -10.18 19.74 -13.87
C ASP A 69 -11.35 19.89 -14.85
N GLU A 70 -11.14 20.59 -15.96
CA GLU A 70 -12.13 20.69 -17.05
C GLU A 70 -12.42 19.32 -17.68
N LEU A 71 -11.37 18.54 -17.96
CA LEU A 71 -11.51 17.17 -18.47
C LEU A 71 -12.24 16.27 -17.46
N ALA A 72 -11.91 16.41 -16.17
CA ALA A 72 -12.49 15.65 -15.09
C ALA A 72 -13.97 15.92 -14.91
N ALA A 73 -14.38 17.19 -14.92
CA ALA A 73 -15.78 17.58 -14.87
C ALA A 73 -16.56 17.05 -16.07
N ALA A 74 -15.99 17.10 -17.27
CA ALA A 74 -16.67 16.64 -18.47
C ALA A 74 -16.82 15.10 -18.50
N TRP A 75 -15.87 14.37 -17.91
CA TRP A 75 -15.70 12.93 -18.14
C TRP A 75 -15.83 12.06 -16.90
N ASP A 76 -16.27 12.60 -15.77
CA ASP A 76 -16.33 11.90 -14.48
C ASP A 76 -14.98 11.24 -14.13
N MET A 77 -13.91 12.03 -14.29
CA MET A 77 -12.54 11.57 -14.03
C MET A 77 -12.11 11.97 -12.63
N SER A 78 -11.53 11.02 -11.91
CA SER A 78 -10.68 11.31 -10.76
C SER A 78 -9.23 11.26 -11.22
N TRP A 79 -8.44 12.27 -10.86
CA TRP A 79 -7.04 12.35 -11.25
C TRP A 79 -6.18 12.92 -10.11
N ASP A 80 -4.89 12.61 -10.15
CA ASP A 80 -3.89 13.15 -9.23
C ASP A 80 -2.52 13.22 -9.91
N VAL A 81 -1.75 14.27 -9.60
CA VAL A 81 -0.36 14.41 -10.05
C VAL A 81 0.55 14.54 -8.84
N ARG A 82 1.62 13.74 -8.81
CA ARG A 82 2.61 13.73 -7.73
C ARG A 82 4.03 13.73 -8.28
N PRO A 83 4.98 14.51 -7.71
CA PRO A 83 6.41 14.35 -8.01
C PRO A 83 6.90 12.95 -7.65
N VAL A 84 7.76 12.35 -8.48
CA VAL A 84 8.33 11.02 -8.22
C VAL A 84 9.19 11.01 -6.94
N GLU A 85 9.88 12.10 -6.67
CA GLU A 85 10.78 12.23 -5.52
C GLU A 85 10.03 12.36 -4.18
N ARG A 86 8.72 12.68 -4.20
CA ARG A 86 7.91 12.85 -3.00
C ARG A 86 7.60 11.49 -2.39
N LYS A 87 8.41 11.05 -1.42
CA LYS A 87 8.20 9.82 -0.64
C LYS A 87 6.82 9.78 0.02
N THR A 88 6.19 8.61 0.05
CA THR A 88 4.92 8.40 0.74
C THR A 88 5.14 8.37 2.24
N ARG A 89 4.38 9.14 3.02
CA ARG A 89 4.49 9.16 4.48
C ARG A 89 3.72 8.00 5.09
N VAL A 90 4.44 7.04 5.68
CA VAL A 90 3.91 5.75 6.14
C VAL A 90 3.97 5.64 7.66
N LEU A 91 2.82 5.37 8.29
CA LEU A 91 2.75 4.88 9.67
C LEU A 91 2.87 3.36 9.64
N ILE A 92 3.89 2.81 10.29
CA ILE A 92 4.00 1.35 10.45
C ILE A 92 3.46 0.95 11.83
N MET A 93 2.53 0.00 11.84
CA MET A 93 1.98 -0.61 13.05
C MET A 93 2.52 -2.03 13.19
N VAL A 94 2.99 -2.40 14.39
CA VAL A 94 3.59 -3.71 14.68
C VAL A 94 3.11 -4.24 16.03
N SER A 95 3.08 -5.57 16.20
CA SER A 95 2.89 -6.20 17.51
C SER A 95 4.20 -6.83 18.01
N LYS A 96 4.26 -8.15 18.26
CA LYS A 96 5.46 -8.84 18.77
C LYS A 96 6.29 -9.53 17.68
N ILE A 97 5.78 -9.59 16.46
CA ILE A 97 6.43 -10.25 15.32
C ILE A 97 6.98 -9.17 14.38
N GLY A 98 8.29 -9.13 14.18
CA GLY A 98 8.99 -7.97 13.61
C GLY A 98 9.62 -8.15 12.23
N HIS A 99 9.50 -9.30 11.57
CA HIS A 99 10.19 -9.54 10.29
C HIS A 99 9.75 -8.57 9.19
N CYS A 100 8.45 -8.29 9.09
CA CYS A 100 7.92 -7.28 8.15
C CYS A 100 8.40 -5.87 8.49
N LEU A 101 8.40 -5.49 9.78
CA LEU A 101 8.90 -4.19 10.23
C LEU A 101 10.37 -4.02 9.84
N ASN A 102 11.21 -5.01 10.16
CA ASN A 102 12.64 -4.95 9.88
C ASN A 102 12.94 -4.84 8.37
N ASP A 103 12.25 -5.63 7.54
CA ASP A 103 12.41 -5.59 6.08
C ASP A 103 11.99 -4.23 5.49
N LEU A 104 10.85 -3.67 5.89
CA LEU A 104 10.39 -2.35 5.42
C LEU A 104 11.35 -1.23 5.83
N LEU A 105 11.82 -1.22 7.09
CA LEU A 105 12.77 -0.21 7.57
C LEU A 105 14.11 -0.29 6.83
N PHE A 106 14.62 -1.50 6.64
CA PHE A 106 15.86 -1.72 5.88
C PHE A 106 15.74 -1.20 4.44
N ARG A 107 14.68 -1.58 3.72
CA ARG A 107 14.47 -1.12 2.33
C ARG A 107 14.31 0.38 2.22
N ALA A 108 13.57 1.00 3.15
CA ALA A 108 13.38 2.45 3.18
C ALA A 108 14.72 3.18 3.42
N ALA A 109 15.53 2.72 4.38
CA ALA A 109 16.84 3.29 4.68
C ALA A 109 17.84 3.10 3.53
N ALA A 110 17.77 1.95 2.84
CA ALA A 110 18.59 1.66 1.66
C ALA A 110 18.13 2.38 0.38
N GLY A 111 17.07 3.19 0.43
CA GLY A 111 16.51 3.88 -0.74
C GLY A 111 15.80 2.96 -1.75
N GLN A 112 15.54 1.70 -1.38
CA GLN A 112 14.88 0.69 -2.21
C GLN A 112 13.35 0.80 -2.16
N LEU A 113 12.81 1.56 -1.20
CA LEU A 113 11.38 1.75 -1.02
C LEU A 113 11.10 3.27 -0.90
N PRO A 114 10.29 3.87 -1.79
CA PRO A 114 10.07 5.32 -1.84
C PRO A 114 9.08 5.80 -0.77
N ILE A 115 9.38 5.47 0.49
CA ILE A 115 8.59 5.83 1.67
C ILE A 115 9.44 6.58 2.68
N GLU A 116 8.78 7.42 3.45
CA GLU A 116 9.28 7.98 4.70
C GLU A 116 8.46 7.36 5.83
N VAL A 117 9.10 7.01 6.95
CA VAL A 117 8.43 6.45 8.12
C VAL A 117 8.53 7.46 9.28
N PRO A 118 7.55 8.37 9.44
CA PRO A 118 7.65 9.43 10.44
C PRO A 118 7.50 8.92 11.87
N LEU A 119 6.86 7.77 12.06
CA LEU A 119 6.65 7.13 13.35
C LEU A 119 6.26 5.66 13.20
N ILE A 120 6.47 4.90 14.28
CA ILE A 120 6.00 3.52 14.46
C ILE A 120 5.04 3.47 15.66
N VAL A 121 3.94 2.74 15.52
CA VAL A 121 3.00 2.47 16.62
C VAL A 121 3.02 0.97 16.95
N SER A 122 2.98 0.64 18.23
CA SER A 122 2.88 -0.75 18.68
C SER A 122 2.05 -0.86 19.94
N ASN A 123 1.35 -1.98 20.09
CA ASN A 123 0.69 -2.33 21.35
C ASN A 123 1.64 -2.97 22.38
N HIS A 124 2.92 -3.13 22.04
CA HIS A 124 3.99 -3.67 22.88
C HIS A 124 5.29 -2.84 22.76
N PRO A 125 6.15 -2.81 23.80
CA PRO A 125 7.42 -2.08 23.76
C PRO A 125 8.53 -2.80 22.96
N THR A 126 8.25 -4.01 22.45
CA THR A 126 9.23 -4.97 21.91
C THR A 126 10.20 -4.38 20.87
N PHE A 127 9.72 -3.52 19.96
CA PHE A 127 10.53 -2.98 18.86
C PHE A 127 10.95 -1.51 19.05
N GLU A 128 10.81 -0.96 20.25
CA GLU A 128 11.32 0.37 20.56
C GLU A 128 12.84 0.51 20.31
N PRO A 129 13.70 -0.47 20.70
CA PRO A 129 15.13 -0.37 20.40
C PRO A 129 15.44 -0.34 18.90
N LEU A 130 14.67 -1.07 18.08
CA LEU A 130 14.82 -1.10 16.62
C LEU A 130 14.39 0.24 16.01
N ALA A 131 13.26 0.79 16.42
CA ALA A 131 12.81 2.10 15.95
C ALA A 131 13.86 3.19 16.27
N LYS A 132 14.43 3.14 17.49
CA LYS A 132 15.49 4.03 17.92
C LYS A 132 16.77 3.92 17.07
N SER A 133 17.16 2.73 16.63
CA SER A 133 18.35 2.57 15.77
C SER A 133 18.19 3.20 14.39
N TYR A 134 16.95 3.37 13.91
CA TYR A 134 16.61 4.11 12.69
C TYR A 134 16.26 5.58 12.96
N ALA A 135 16.37 6.07 14.20
CA ALA A 135 15.96 7.41 14.63
C ALA A 135 14.47 7.73 14.34
N ILE A 136 13.60 6.72 14.41
CA ILE A 136 12.15 6.86 14.19
C ILE A 136 11.42 6.92 15.55
N PRO A 137 10.54 7.91 15.77
CA PRO A 137 9.67 7.96 16.94
C PRO A 137 8.84 6.67 17.10
N PHE A 138 8.86 6.10 18.32
CA PHE A 138 8.09 4.91 18.66
C PHE A 138 7.02 5.24 19.69
N HIS A 139 5.77 4.89 19.37
CA HIS A 139 4.62 5.10 20.24
C HIS A 139 4.12 3.74 20.76
N HIS A 140 4.42 3.45 22.01
CA HIS A 140 3.82 2.31 22.70
C HIS A 140 2.41 2.66 23.18
N LEU A 141 1.40 2.12 22.51
CA LEU A 141 -0.02 2.32 22.79
C LEU A 141 -0.66 1.00 23.22
N PRO A 142 -0.59 0.60 24.50
CA PRO A 142 -1.20 -0.65 24.96
C PRO A 142 -2.73 -0.63 24.77
N VAL A 143 -3.33 -1.81 24.58
CA VAL A 143 -4.76 -1.93 24.30
C VAL A 143 -5.39 -3.15 24.94
N THR A 144 -6.60 -2.95 25.47
CA THR A 144 -7.54 -3.97 25.89
C THR A 144 -8.85 -3.77 25.12
N LYS A 145 -9.83 -4.67 25.31
CA LYS A 145 -11.15 -4.52 24.70
C LYS A 145 -11.80 -3.18 25.06
N ASP A 146 -11.66 -2.73 26.30
CA ASP A 146 -12.31 -1.51 26.81
C ASP A 146 -11.55 -0.24 26.42
N THR A 147 -10.21 -0.30 26.28
CA THR A 147 -9.40 0.87 25.94
C THR A 147 -9.22 1.09 24.45
N LYS A 148 -9.68 0.16 23.60
CA LYS A 148 -9.52 0.23 22.14
C LYS A 148 -10.04 1.53 21.50
N PRO A 149 -11.22 2.07 21.84
CA PRO A 149 -11.67 3.34 21.27
C PRO A 149 -10.72 4.50 21.57
N ALA A 150 -10.18 4.55 22.79
CA ALA A 150 -9.22 5.58 23.19
C ALA A 150 -7.86 5.40 22.50
N GLN A 151 -7.37 4.17 22.38
CA GLN A 151 -6.12 3.84 21.67
C GLN A 151 -6.21 4.25 20.19
N GLU A 152 -7.29 3.87 19.49
CA GLU A 152 -7.47 4.21 18.08
C GLU A 152 -7.67 5.72 17.86
N SER A 153 -8.28 6.44 18.82
CA SER A 153 -8.36 7.89 18.78
C SER A 153 -6.97 8.56 18.81
N GLN A 154 -6.03 8.01 19.60
CA GLN A 154 -4.64 8.47 19.61
C GLN A 154 -3.94 8.17 18.28
N ILE A 155 -4.17 6.98 17.70
CA ILE A 155 -3.63 6.61 16.37
C ILE A 155 -4.13 7.61 15.31
N LEU A 156 -5.42 7.91 15.28
CA LEU A 156 -6.00 8.90 14.34
C LEU A 156 -5.43 10.30 14.55
N ALA A 157 -5.15 10.70 15.80
CA ALA A 157 -4.51 11.97 16.09
C ALA A 157 -3.07 12.02 15.57
N LEU A 158 -2.31 10.93 15.70
CA LEU A 158 -0.96 10.80 15.14
C LEU A 158 -0.98 10.83 13.61
N ILE A 159 -1.93 10.11 12.98
CA ILE A 159 -2.12 10.11 11.52
C ILE A 159 -2.30 11.54 10.99
N ARG A 160 -3.19 12.32 11.63
CA ARG A 160 -3.41 13.73 11.26
C ARG A 160 -2.19 14.60 11.53
N LYS A 161 -1.57 14.47 12.71
CA LYS A 161 -0.41 15.29 13.10
C LYS A 161 0.79 15.12 12.17
N HIS A 162 0.98 13.92 11.63
CA HIS A 162 2.15 13.58 10.82
C HIS A 162 1.85 13.50 9.31
N ASP A 163 0.67 13.92 8.88
CA ASP A 163 0.22 13.86 7.48
C ASP A 163 0.43 12.48 6.85
N ILE A 164 -0.02 11.44 7.55
CA ILE A 164 0.17 10.05 7.13
C ILE A 164 -0.72 9.74 5.93
N GLU A 165 -0.10 9.22 4.87
CA GLU A 165 -0.74 8.90 3.59
C GLU A 165 -1.09 7.41 3.49
N LEU A 166 -0.39 6.56 4.25
CA LEU A 166 -0.57 5.11 4.29
C LEU A 166 -0.30 4.58 5.70
N VAL A 167 -1.16 3.70 6.17
CA VAL A 167 -0.92 2.85 7.34
C VAL A 167 -0.53 1.45 6.88
N VAL A 168 0.53 0.89 7.43
CA VAL A 168 0.96 -0.49 7.16
C VAL A 168 0.88 -1.32 8.42
N LEU A 169 0.06 -2.37 8.39
CA LEU A 169 -0.03 -3.35 9.46
C LEU A 169 1.06 -4.42 9.25
N ALA A 170 2.27 -4.14 9.72
CA ALA A 170 3.40 -5.06 9.68
C ALA A 170 3.26 -6.14 10.77
N ARG A 171 2.34 -7.09 10.53
CA ARG A 171 1.92 -8.11 11.51
C ARG A 171 1.41 -7.50 12.83
N TYR A 172 0.63 -6.42 12.71
CA TYR A 172 -0.16 -5.90 13.81
C TYR A 172 -1.36 -6.83 14.08
N MET A 173 -1.48 -7.34 15.30
CA MET A 173 -2.38 -8.45 15.61
C MET A 173 -3.75 -8.01 16.16
N GLN A 174 -3.98 -6.70 16.33
CA GLN A 174 -5.29 -6.21 16.75
C GLN A 174 -6.15 -5.94 15.52
N VAL A 175 -7.35 -6.50 15.52
CA VAL A 175 -8.39 -6.14 14.56
C VAL A 175 -8.67 -4.65 14.70
N LEU A 176 -8.73 -3.89 13.60
CA LEU A 176 -9.06 -2.46 13.66
C LEU A 176 -10.57 -2.25 13.79
N SER A 177 -11.03 -1.17 14.43
CA SER A 177 -12.45 -0.85 14.44
C SER A 177 -12.93 -0.34 13.07
N PRO A 178 -14.24 -0.44 12.77
CA PRO A 178 -14.83 0.17 11.58
C PRO A 178 -14.55 1.68 11.46
N THR A 179 -14.39 2.38 12.59
CA THR A 179 -14.11 3.83 12.59
C THR A 179 -12.73 4.12 12.01
N LEU A 180 -11.70 3.39 12.46
CA LEU A 180 -10.35 3.54 11.94
C LEU A 180 -10.26 3.07 10.48
N CYS A 181 -10.91 1.95 10.13
CA CYS A 181 -10.99 1.48 8.74
C CYS A 181 -11.64 2.52 7.82
N SER A 182 -12.74 3.13 8.23
CA SER A 182 -13.43 4.14 7.42
C SER A 182 -12.60 5.42 7.26
N ALA A 183 -11.94 5.90 8.32
CA ALA A 183 -11.12 7.11 8.26
C ALA A 183 -9.91 6.99 7.31
N MET A 184 -9.39 5.77 7.16
CA MET A 184 -8.25 5.46 6.31
C MET A 184 -8.61 4.45 5.20
N SER A 185 -9.86 4.49 4.71
CA SER A 185 -10.33 3.62 3.64
C SER A 185 -9.42 3.75 2.41
N GLY A 186 -9.02 2.62 1.82
CA GLY A 186 -8.06 2.55 0.72
C GLY A 186 -6.62 2.98 1.06
N ARG A 187 -6.32 3.22 2.35
CA ARG A 187 -5.03 3.72 2.85
C ARG A 187 -4.49 2.94 4.04
N ILE A 188 -4.96 1.70 4.23
CA ILE A 188 -4.39 0.75 5.20
C ILE A 188 -4.05 -0.52 4.43
N ILE A 189 -2.79 -0.93 4.44
CA ILE A 189 -2.33 -2.20 3.87
C ILE A 189 -2.04 -3.17 5.01
N ASN A 190 -2.56 -4.39 4.90
CA ASN A 190 -2.29 -5.49 5.81
C ASN A 190 -1.54 -6.61 5.08
N ILE A 191 -0.81 -7.42 5.85
CA ILE A 191 -0.23 -8.69 5.40
C ILE A 191 -0.89 -9.85 6.12
N HIS A 192 -1.54 -10.71 5.35
CA HIS A 192 -2.07 -11.97 5.82
C HIS A 192 -1.10 -13.09 5.43
N HIS A 193 -0.79 -13.95 6.38
CA HIS A 193 0.23 -15.02 6.31
C HIS A 193 -0.21 -16.25 5.52
N SER A 194 -1.40 -16.21 4.93
CA SER A 194 -1.96 -17.28 4.14
C SER A 194 -2.25 -16.80 2.73
N PHE A 195 -2.35 -17.76 1.82
CA PHE A 195 -2.93 -17.51 0.51
C PHE A 195 -4.46 -17.49 0.68
N LEU A 196 -5.01 -16.29 0.86
CA LEU A 196 -6.47 -16.11 0.97
C LEU A 196 -7.14 -16.68 -0.29
N PRO A 197 -8.26 -17.42 -0.16
CA PRO A 197 -9.13 -17.52 1.03
C PRO A 197 -8.80 -18.67 2.03
N SER A 198 -7.67 -19.36 1.89
CA SER A 198 -7.34 -20.54 2.73
C SER A 198 -6.79 -20.16 4.12
N PHE A 199 -7.06 -20.96 5.15
CA PHE A 199 -6.49 -20.86 6.51
C PHE A 199 -6.68 -19.51 7.25
N LYS A 200 -7.95 -19.07 7.41
CA LYS A 200 -8.29 -17.91 8.27
C LYS A 200 -8.04 -18.23 9.76
N GLY A 201 -7.71 -17.21 10.57
CA GLY A 201 -7.64 -17.33 12.04
C GLY A 201 -6.26 -17.62 12.63
N ALA A 202 -6.22 -18.21 13.83
CA ALA A 202 -4.99 -18.34 14.63
C ALA A 202 -4.11 -19.54 14.22
N ARG A 203 -2.78 -19.41 14.43
CA ARG A 203 -1.75 -20.46 14.19
C ARG A 203 -1.81 -21.11 12.79
N PRO A 204 -1.83 -20.31 11.72
CA PRO A 204 -1.93 -20.78 10.33
C PRO A 204 -0.89 -21.80 9.91
N TYR A 205 0.37 -21.62 10.30
CA TYR A 205 1.45 -22.53 9.92
C TYR A 205 1.32 -23.90 10.58
N HIS A 206 0.65 -23.99 11.73
CA HIS A 206 0.33 -25.29 12.33
C HIS A 206 -0.80 -25.96 11.56
N GLN A 207 -1.86 -25.22 11.21
CA GLN A 207 -2.94 -25.75 10.37
C GLN A 207 -2.41 -26.24 9.02
N ALA A 208 -1.50 -25.48 8.40
CA ALA A 208 -0.85 -25.83 7.14
C ALA A 208 0.00 -27.12 7.27
N TYR A 209 0.76 -27.25 8.36
CA TYR A 209 1.55 -28.45 8.66
C TYR A 209 0.66 -29.68 8.85
N GLU A 210 -0.36 -29.59 9.73
CA GLU A 210 -1.30 -30.67 10.01
C GLU A 210 -2.07 -31.09 8.76
N ARG A 211 -2.41 -30.13 7.88
CA ARG A 211 -3.09 -30.41 6.61
C ARG A 211 -2.16 -30.99 5.53
N GLY A 212 -0.84 -30.94 5.75
CA GLY A 212 0.18 -31.49 4.86
C GLY A 212 0.33 -30.73 3.54
N VAL A 213 0.09 -29.40 3.54
CA VAL A 213 0.14 -28.58 2.33
C VAL A 213 1.49 -28.67 1.61
N LYS A 214 1.50 -28.43 0.30
CA LYS A 214 2.73 -28.38 -0.53
C LYS A 214 3.08 -26.98 -1.00
N ILE A 215 2.21 -26.03 -0.69
CA ILE A 215 2.39 -24.60 -0.93
C ILE A 215 1.88 -23.86 0.31
N THR A 216 2.58 -22.79 0.67
CA THR A 216 2.10 -21.74 1.57
C THR A 216 2.32 -20.41 0.89
N GLY A 217 1.72 -19.32 1.37
CA GLY A 217 1.88 -18.03 0.75
C GLY A 217 1.46 -16.90 1.66
N ALA A 218 1.55 -15.67 1.16
CA ALA A 218 1.07 -14.50 1.85
C ALA A 218 0.27 -13.61 0.90
N THR A 219 -0.64 -12.83 1.46
CA THR A 219 -1.53 -11.93 0.74
C THR A 219 -1.44 -10.54 1.35
N ALA A 220 -0.98 -9.56 0.58
CA ALA A 220 -1.11 -8.16 0.94
C ALA A 220 -2.41 -7.61 0.36
N HIS A 221 -3.20 -6.91 1.17
CA HIS A 221 -4.50 -6.40 0.78
C HIS A 221 -4.81 -5.09 1.51
N PHE A 222 -5.74 -4.31 0.97
CA PHE A 222 -6.30 -3.17 1.70
C PHE A 222 -7.21 -3.66 2.83
N VAL A 223 -7.21 -2.98 3.97
CA VAL A 223 -8.12 -3.27 5.07
C VAL A 223 -9.48 -2.63 4.82
N THR A 224 -10.54 -3.39 5.04
CA THR A 224 -11.94 -2.93 5.03
C THR A 224 -12.57 -3.19 6.41
N ALA A 225 -13.87 -2.93 6.54
CA ALA A 225 -14.62 -3.30 7.76
C ALA A 225 -14.75 -4.83 7.91
N ASP A 226 -14.71 -5.56 6.80
CA ASP A 226 -14.76 -7.02 6.75
C ASP A 226 -13.35 -7.59 6.93
N LEU A 227 -13.17 -8.43 7.95
CA LEU A 227 -11.87 -8.93 8.37
C LEU A 227 -11.24 -9.82 7.29
N ASP A 228 -10.02 -9.47 6.86
CA ASP A 228 -9.22 -10.20 5.85
C ASP A 228 -9.92 -10.37 4.48
N GLU A 229 -10.82 -9.47 4.11
CA GLU A 229 -11.62 -9.56 2.87
C GLU A 229 -11.51 -8.34 1.95
N GLY A 230 -10.62 -7.40 2.26
CA GLY A 230 -10.44 -6.22 1.42
C GLY A 230 -9.68 -6.50 0.11
N PRO A 231 -9.68 -5.54 -0.82
CA PRO A 231 -9.08 -5.69 -2.14
C PRO A 231 -7.61 -6.13 -2.09
N ILE A 232 -7.31 -7.27 -2.72
CA ILE A 232 -5.97 -7.87 -2.80
C ILE A 232 -5.06 -6.99 -3.65
N ILE A 233 -3.83 -6.76 -3.20
CA ILE A 233 -2.79 -6.00 -3.90
C ILE A 233 -1.73 -6.93 -4.48
N GLU A 234 -1.21 -7.87 -3.66
CA GLU A 234 -0.15 -8.80 -4.05
C GLU A 234 -0.33 -10.14 -3.35
N GLN A 235 0.03 -11.23 -4.03
CA GLN A 235 0.13 -12.57 -3.47
C GLN A 235 1.36 -13.30 -4.00
N GLN A 236 2.07 -13.97 -3.11
CA GLN A 236 3.13 -14.90 -3.50
C GLN A 236 3.00 -16.21 -2.74
N VAL A 237 3.45 -17.29 -3.39
CA VAL A 237 3.49 -18.63 -2.81
C VAL A 237 4.93 -19.14 -2.76
N VAL A 238 5.19 -20.05 -1.82
CA VAL A 238 6.42 -20.81 -1.70
C VAL A 238 6.08 -22.28 -1.54
N ARG A 239 6.90 -23.14 -2.14
CA ARG A 239 6.77 -24.58 -2.01
C ARG A 239 7.26 -25.03 -0.64
N VAL A 240 6.53 -25.94 -0.04
CA VAL A 240 6.89 -26.59 1.22
C VAL A 240 6.72 -28.10 1.07
N ASP A 241 7.44 -28.88 1.87
CA ASP A 241 7.41 -30.34 1.78
C ASP A 241 7.26 -31.02 3.14
N HIS A 242 7.17 -32.36 3.10
CA HIS A 242 6.90 -33.20 4.26
C HIS A 242 8.11 -33.35 5.19
N ALA A 243 9.30 -32.91 4.79
CA ALA A 243 10.50 -32.91 5.64
C ALA A 243 10.60 -31.63 6.49
N MET A 244 9.83 -30.58 6.16
CA MET A 244 9.86 -29.31 6.89
C MET A 244 9.08 -29.38 8.20
N ALA A 245 9.76 -29.11 9.31
CA ALA A 245 9.12 -28.91 10.61
C ALA A 245 8.28 -27.61 10.65
N PRO A 246 7.30 -27.48 11.57
CA PRO A 246 6.47 -26.28 11.70
C PRO A 246 7.25 -24.96 11.86
N SER A 247 8.40 -24.99 12.53
CA SER A 247 9.28 -23.83 12.69
C SER A 247 9.91 -23.37 11.37
N VAL A 248 10.28 -24.31 10.50
CA VAL A 248 10.81 -24.04 9.16
C VAL A 248 9.71 -23.45 8.27
N LEU A 249 8.49 -23.99 8.35
CA LEU A 249 7.32 -23.44 7.65
C LEU A 249 7.05 -21.99 8.08
N ALA A 250 7.10 -21.70 9.39
CA ALA A 250 6.92 -20.35 9.90
C ALA A 250 8.00 -19.39 9.39
N ALA A 251 9.27 -19.83 9.32
CA ALA A 251 10.36 -19.02 8.79
C ALA A 251 10.19 -18.72 7.29
N GLN A 252 9.82 -19.72 6.48
CA GLN A 252 9.51 -19.53 5.05
C GLN A 252 8.33 -18.58 4.87
N GLY A 253 7.30 -18.75 5.69
CA GLY A 253 6.15 -17.88 5.76
C GLY A 253 6.52 -16.42 6.02
N SER A 254 7.32 -16.15 7.06
CA SER A 254 7.81 -14.80 7.37
C SER A 254 8.57 -14.17 6.21
N ASN A 255 9.38 -14.94 5.47
CA ASN A 255 10.10 -14.42 4.29
C ASN A 255 9.16 -14.01 3.17
N VAL A 256 8.15 -14.84 2.88
CA VAL A 256 7.14 -14.54 1.85
C VAL A 256 6.30 -13.33 2.26
N GLU A 257 5.89 -13.26 3.52
CA GLU A 257 5.15 -12.11 4.06
C GLU A 257 5.91 -10.79 3.90
N SER A 258 7.19 -10.74 4.28
CA SER A 258 8.02 -9.53 4.11
C SER A 258 8.08 -9.09 2.66
N ARG A 259 8.34 -10.01 1.73
CA ARG A 259 8.43 -9.71 0.30
C ARG A 259 7.11 -9.19 -0.27
N VAL A 260 6.01 -9.88 0.03
CA VAL A 260 4.66 -9.53 -0.45
C VAL A 260 4.24 -8.17 0.09
N LEU A 261 4.47 -7.91 1.37
CA LEU A 261 4.14 -6.62 1.97
C LEU A 261 5.00 -5.49 1.38
N ALA A 262 6.30 -5.70 1.21
CA ALA A 262 7.19 -4.71 0.62
C ALA A 262 6.78 -4.36 -0.82
N ALA A 263 6.42 -5.35 -1.64
CA ALA A 263 5.93 -5.13 -3.00
C ALA A 263 4.62 -4.31 -3.00
N ALA A 264 3.65 -4.66 -2.16
CA ALA A 264 2.40 -3.91 -2.05
C ALA A 264 2.62 -2.45 -1.61
N VAL A 265 3.49 -2.22 -0.63
CA VAL A 265 3.85 -0.86 -0.18
C VAL A 265 4.57 -0.09 -1.28
N GLN A 266 5.46 -0.75 -2.02
CA GLN A 266 6.18 -0.14 -3.14
C GLN A 266 5.20 0.29 -4.24
N TRP A 267 4.31 -0.61 -4.68
CA TRP A 267 3.33 -0.30 -5.71
C TRP A 267 2.37 0.81 -5.29
N TYR A 268 1.96 0.86 -4.02
CA TYR A 268 1.17 1.97 -3.50
C TYR A 268 1.95 3.28 -3.58
N ALA A 269 3.19 3.29 -3.09
CA ALA A 269 4.04 4.49 -3.05
C ALA A 269 4.39 5.01 -4.45
N GLU A 270 4.53 4.12 -5.43
CA GLU A 270 4.77 4.45 -6.84
C GLU A 270 3.50 4.76 -7.64
N ARG A 271 2.35 4.87 -6.96
CA ARG A 271 1.02 5.16 -7.55
C ARG A 271 0.61 4.16 -8.64
N ARG A 272 0.89 2.87 -8.40
CA ARG A 272 0.58 1.76 -9.32
C ARG A 272 -0.71 1.02 -9.00
N VAL A 273 -1.26 1.24 -7.80
CA VAL A 273 -2.44 0.51 -7.30
C VAL A 273 -3.68 1.38 -7.40
N PHE A 274 -4.70 0.89 -8.10
CA PHE A 274 -6.02 1.50 -8.19
C PHE A 274 -7.04 0.57 -7.53
N VAL A 275 -7.81 1.06 -6.57
CA VAL A 275 -8.91 0.31 -5.97
C VAL A 275 -10.18 0.56 -6.76
N HIS A 276 -10.85 -0.51 -7.19
CA HIS A 276 -12.15 -0.41 -7.84
C HIS A 276 -13.07 -1.57 -7.44
N GLY A 277 -14.22 -1.25 -6.85
CA GLY A 277 -15.09 -2.23 -6.22
C GLY A 277 -14.34 -3.01 -5.13
N GLY A 278 -14.45 -4.34 -5.15
CA GLY A 278 -13.72 -5.23 -4.25
C GLY A 278 -12.35 -5.70 -4.77
N LYS A 279 -11.82 -5.10 -5.85
CA LYS A 279 -10.61 -5.54 -6.56
C LYS A 279 -9.59 -4.41 -6.67
N THR A 280 -8.38 -4.74 -7.13
CA THR A 280 -7.38 -3.74 -7.52
C THR A 280 -6.95 -3.93 -8.97
N VAL A 281 -6.55 -2.83 -9.60
CA VAL A 281 -5.73 -2.82 -10.82
C VAL A 281 -4.32 -2.42 -10.38
N VAL A 282 -3.33 -3.25 -10.67
CA VAL A 282 -1.93 -3.01 -10.31
C VAL A 282 -1.08 -2.95 -11.57
N PHE A 283 -0.50 -1.79 -11.84
CA PHE A 283 0.51 -1.64 -12.88
C PHE A 283 1.89 -2.05 -12.33
N ALA A 284 2.10 -3.36 -12.16
CA ALA A 284 3.33 -3.94 -11.61
C ALA A 284 4.59 -3.61 -12.44
#